data_AF-A0A3S4HVH7-F1
#
_entry.id   AF-A0A3S4HVH7-F1
#
_cell.length_a   1.000
_cell.length_b   1.000
_cell.length_c   1.000
_cell.angle_alpha   90.00
_cell.angle_beta   90.00
_cell.angle_gamma   90.00
#
_symmetry.space_group_name_H-M   'P 1'
#
loop_
_entity.id
_entity.type
_entity.pdbx_description
1 polymer ?
#
loop_
_entity_poly.entity_id
_entity_poly.type
_entity_poly.pdbx_seq_one_letter_code
_entity_poly.pdbx_strand_id
1 'polypeptide(L)'
;MNAYAKDDIRYSPTLDESYRDIAGVRLDALKRFHQQFYGADHGQLALVGDFDAAAVRSQLDQLFGRWNSKAAYRRVDGLLPPPKPASLSVATPDKANAVYSASLPLAISDDSPDYPALLLANEILGGGAQSRLLTRLRQQDGISYGAGSGVDAASFGKVGAWRMGAIFAPQNLDKLKRGVAEELARLLRDGVTAQELAEAKQGLLRTYQVALAQDGPLSDLLQRQLWQGRTMAFTQERLATLDRLTVDDVNAALRKYLKPELLTQAYAGDFAAKPAAASRRPER
;
A
#
# COMPACT_ATOMS: atom_id res chain seq x y z
N MET A 1 -16.08 -6.97 3.64
CA MET A 1 -16.76 -8.13 3.02
C MET A 1 -15.69 -9.10 2.57
N ASN A 2 -15.75 -10.35 3.01
CA ASN A 2 -14.72 -11.34 2.68
C ASN A 2 -14.94 -11.91 1.28
N ALA A 3 -13.85 -12.12 0.53
CA ALA A 3 -13.88 -12.76 -0.78
C ALA A 3 -13.60 -14.27 -0.71
N TYR A 4 -13.22 -14.76 0.47
CA TYR A 4 -12.81 -16.13 0.72
C TYR A 4 -13.73 -16.81 1.73
N ALA A 5 -13.77 -18.14 1.68
CA ALA A 5 -14.44 -18.96 2.69
C ALA A 5 -13.69 -18.87 4.04
N LYS A 6 -14.37 -19.18 5.15
CA LYS A 6 -13.79 -19.03 6.51
C LYS A 6 -12.57 -19.92 6.78
N ASP A 7 -12.49 -21.05 6.10
CA ASP A 7 -11.40 -22.04 6.18
C ASP A 7 -10.23 -21.72 5.22
N ASP A 8 -10.35 -20.68 4.39
CA ASP A 8 -9.28 -20.21 3.52
C ASP A 8 -8.27 -19.34 4.27
N ILE A 9 -6.97 -19.58 4.08
CA ILE A 9 -5.91 -18.79 4.74
C ILE A 9 -5.92 -17.30 4.38
N ARG A 10 -6.58 -16.90 3.28
CA ARG A 10 -6.72 -15.50 2.83
C ARG A 10 -7.97 -14.83 3.41
N TYR A 11 -8.79 -15.55 4.17
CA TYR A 11 -9.92 -14.99 4.88
C TYR A 11 -9.46 -13.86 5.80
N SER A 12 -10.05 -12.67 5.66
CA SER A 12 -9.94 -11.58 6.64
C SER A 12 -10.96 -11.74 7.78
N PRO A 13 -10.55 -12.20 8.97
CA PRO A 13 -11.45 -12.35 10.10
C PRO A 13 -11.95 -11.02 10.64
N THR A 14 -13.14 -11.04 11.25
CA THR A 14 -13.60 -9.95 12.11
C THR A 14 -12.71 -9.81 13.35
N LEU A 15 -12.85 -8.72 14.10
CA LEU A 15 -12.11 -8.53 15.36
C LEU A 15 -12.45 -9.62 16.39
N ASP A 16 -13.73 -9.98 16.53
CA ASP A 16 -14.18 -11.02 17.47
C ASP A 16 -13.74 -12.43 17.06
N GLU A 17 -13.67 -12.71 15.74
CA GLU A 17 -13.06 -13.94 15.23
C GLU A 17 -11.56 -13.95 15.53
N SER A 18 -10.84 -12.87 15.21
CA SER A 18 -9.40 -12.75 15.48
C SER A 18 -9.07 -12.94 16.96
N TYR A 19 -9.85 -12.33 17.86
CA TYR A 19 -9.67 -12.48 19.30
C TYR A 19 -9.84 -13.94 19.73
N ARG A 20 -10.91 -14.61 19.27
CA ARG A 20 -11.15 -16.02 19.57
C ARG A 20 -10.06 -16.93 19.01
N ASP A 21 -9.62 -16.68 17.77
CA ASP A 21 -8.59 -17.48 17.12
C ASP A 21 -7.25 -17.37 17.85
N ILE A 22 -6.85 -16.14 18.23
CA ILE A 22 -5.62 -15.89 19.00
C ILE A 22 -5.72 -16.51 20.40
N ALA A 23 -6.85 -16.34 21.10
CA ALA A 23 -7.06 -16.92 22.43
C ALA A 23 -7.06 -18.46 22.42
N GLY A 24 -7.42 -19.07 21.29
CA GLY A 24 -7.42 -20.52 21.08
C GLY A 24 -6.06 -21.12 20.70
N VAL A 25 -5.03 -20.30 20.45
CA VAL A 25 -3.70 -20.80 20.09
C VAL A 25 -3.07 -21.57 21.26
N ARG A 26 -2.62 -22.80 21.00
CA ARG A 26 -1.94 -23.67 21.96
C ARG A 26 -0.49 -23.89 21.56
N LEU A 27 0.41 -23.98 22.53
CA LEU A 27 1.83 -24.24 22.30
C LEU A 27 2.07 -25.49 21.42
N ASP A 28 1.33 -26.57 21.67
CA ASP A 28 1.49 -27.80 20.87
C ASP A 28 1.05 -27.64 19.42
N ALA A 29 0.08 -26.76 19.14
CA ALA A 29 -0.31 -26.46 17.77
C ALA A 29 0.81 -25.69 17.04
N LEU A 30 1.45 -24.73 17.72
CA LEU A 30 2.60 -24.00 17.18
C LEU A 30 3.79 -24.94 16.90
N LYS A 31 4.11 -25.84 17.84
CA LYS A 31 5.17 -26.85 17.66
C LYS A 31 4.89 -27.75 16.45
N ARG A 32 3.65 -28.24 16.30
CA ARG A 32 3.25 -29.04 15.13
C ARG A 32 3.35 -28.25 13.84
N PHE A 33 2.88 -27.02 13.83
CA PHE A 33 2.97 -26.13 12.66
C PHE A 33 4.43 -25.94 12.23
N HIS A 34 5.33 -25.61 13.17
CA HIS A 34 6.75 -25.49 12.89
C HIS A 34 7.33 -26.78 12.33
N GLN A 35 7.10 -27.93 12.97
CA GLN A 35 7.61 -29.24 12.50
C GLN A 35 7.07 -29.66 11.12
N GLN A 36 5.92 -29.15 10.72
CA GLN A 36 5.27 -29.51 9.47
C GLN A 36 5.68 -28.61 8.31
N PHE A 37 5.78 -27.29 8.56
CA PHE A 37 5.89 -26.28 7.50
C PHE A 37 7.23 -25.53 7.45
N TYR A 38 8.06 -25.60 8.50
CA TYR A 38 9.35 -24.89 8.50
C TYR A 38 10.46 -25.79 7.97
N GLY A 39 11.22 -25.24 7.03
CA GLY A 39 12.40 -25.83 6.41
C GLY A 39 13.05 -24.86 5.43
N ALA A 40 14.23 -25.21 4.93
CA ALA A 40 15.04 -24.45 4.01
C ALA A 40 14.93 -24.95 2.54
N ASP A 41 14.20 -26.04 2.29
CA ASP A 41 13.96 -26.62 0.96
C ASP A 41 13.25 -25.66 -0.02
N HIS A 42 12.49 -24.70 0.50
CA HIS A 42 11.92 -23.57 -0.25
C HIS A 42 12.36 -22.21 0.32
N GLY A 43 13.38 -22.20 1.17
CA GLY A 43 13.94 -20.98 1.76
C GLY A 43 14.70 -20.16 0.73
N GLN A 44 14.62 -18.84 0.84
CA GLN A 44 15.40 -17.91 0.03
C GLN A 44 16.06 -16.90 0.94
N LEU A 45 17.33 -16.61 0.66
CA LEU A 45 18.15 -15.71 1.46
C LEU A 45 18.87 -14.74 0.52
N ALA A 46 18.80 -13.45 0.86
CA ALA A 46 19.64 -12.41 0.26
C ALA A 46 20.53 -11.84 1.35
N LEU A 47 21.81 -11.64 1.04
CA LEU A 47 22.81 -11.08 1.93
C LEU A 47 23.51 -9.93 1.21
N VAL A 48 23.67 -8.81 1.91
CA VAL A 48 24.34 -7.61 1.42
C VAL A 48 25.28 -7.13 2.53
N GLY A 49 26.54 -6.89 2.19
CA GLY A 49 27.57 -6.48 3.14
C GLY A 49 28.96 -6.99 2.75
N ASP A 50 29.88 -6.90 3.69
CA ASP A 50 31.27 -7.35 3.53
C ASP A 50 31.43 -8.78 4.08
N PHE A 51 31.45 -9.77 3.19
CA PHE A 51 31.64 -11.17 3.55
C PHE A 51 32.20 -12.00 2.39
N ASP A 52 32.84 -13.12 2.73
CA ASP A 52 33.23 -14.14 1.75
C ASP A 52 32.02 -15.01 1.38
N ALA A 53 31.56 -14.89 0.13
CA ALA A 53 30.38 -15.60 -0.34
C ALA A 53 30.53 -17.13 -0.33
N ALA A 54 31.73 -17.66 -0.54
CA ALA A 54 31.98 -19.10 -0.54
C ALA A 54 31.96 -19.65 0.89
N ALA A 55 32.57 -18.93 1.84
CA ALA A 55 32.54 -19.28 3.26
C ALA A 55 31.11 -19.26 3.81
N VAL A 56 30.33 -18.21 3.51
CA VAL A 56 28.93 -18.11 3.92
C VAL A 56 28.10 -19.22 3.32
N ARG A 57 28.26 -19.50 2.02
CA ARG A 57 27.54 -20.60 1.37
C ARG A 57 27.83 -21.95 2.06
N SER A 58 29.10 -22.22 2.37
CA SER A 58 29.47 -23.44 3.08
C SER A 58 28.82 -23.52 4.47
N GLN A 59 28.72 -22.41 5.20
CA GLN A 59 28.04 -22.38 6.50
C GLN A 59 26.53 -22.59 6.37
N LEU A 60 25.89 -21.99 5.36
CA LEU A 60 24.46 -22.18 5.10
C LEU A 60 24.15 -23.65 4.75
N ASP A 61 24.97 -24.29 3.93
CA ASP A 61 24.82 -25.70 3.60
C ASP A 61 24.97 -26.59 4.84
N GLN A 62 25.90 -26.27 5.74
CA GLN A 62 26.09 -26.99 7.01
C GLN A 62 24.91 -26.81 7.98
N LEU A 63 24.40 -25.58 8.12
CA LEU A 63 23.33 -25.24 9.07
C LEU A 63 21.96 -25.70 8.58
N PHE A 64 21.67 -25.53 7.29
CA PHE A 64 20.33 -25.62 6.75
C PHE A 64 20.15 -26.64 5.63
N GLY A 65 21.23 -27.18 5.04
CA GLY A 65 21.16 -28.10 3.90
C GLY A 65 20.43 -29.43 4.15
N ARG A 66 20.09 -29.73 5.41
CA ARG A 66 19.28 -30.90 5.81
C ARG A 66 18.01 -30.54 6.56
N TRP A 67 17.72 -29.26 6.76
CA TRP A 67 16.51 -28.81 7.43
C TRP A 67 15.41 -28.61 6.40
N ASN A 68 14.56 -29.62 6.20
CA ASN A 68 13.51 -29.58 5.18
C ASN A 68 12.12 -29.60 5.82
N SER A 69 11.18 -28.91 5.19
CA SER A 69 9.75 -28.95 5.52
C SER A 69 9.19 -30.35 5.20
N LYS A 70 8.19 -30.78 5.97
CA LYS A 70 7.43 -32.00 5.67
C LYS A 70 6.35 -31.76 4.63
N ALA A 71 5.84 -30.54 4.56
CA ALA A 71 4.83 -30.12 3.61
C ALA A 71 5.49 -29.55 2.36
N ALA A 72 5.01 -29.96 1.18
CA ALA A 72 5.40 -29.36 -0.08
C ALA A 72 4.90 -27.91 -0.18
N TYR A 73 5.75 -27.02 -0.67
CA TYR A 73 5.33 -25.65 -0.93
C TYR A 73 4.34 -25.57 -2.08
N ARG A 74 3.28 -24.80 -1.87
CA ARG A 74 2.38 -24.36 -2.93
C ARG A 74 2.02 -22.90 -2.69
N ARG A 75 2.24 -22.06 -3.71
CA ARG A 75 1.76 -20.68 -3.67
C ARG A 75 0.23 -20.66 -3.69
N VAL A 76 -0.35 -19.84 -2.82
CA VAL A 76 -1.78 -19.54 -2.82
C VAL A 76 -1.94 -18.17 -3.47
N ASP A 77 -2.42 -18.13 -4.71
CA ASP A 77 -2.58 -16.90 -5.48
C ASP A 77 -3.69 -16.02 -4.87
N GLY A 78 -3.63 -14.70 -5.03
CA GLY A 78 -4.73 -13.83 -4.59
C GLY A 78 -5.93 -13.86 -5.54
N LEU A 79 -7.13 -13.65 -5.01
CA LEU A 79 -8.30 -13.25 -5.79
C LEU A 79 -8.46 -11.74 -5.73
N LEU A 80 -8.75 -11.13 -6.88
CA LEU A 80 -9.21 -9.75 -6.94
C LEU A 80 -10.73 -9.73 -6.75
N PRO A 81 -11.26 -9.25 -5.61
CA PRO A 81 -12.70 -9.09 -5.47
C PRO A 81 -13.19 -8.00 -6.45
N PRO A 82 -14.41 -8.14 -7.00
CA PRO A 82 -15.00 -7.07 -7.79
C PRO A 82 -15.14 -5.80 -6.93
N PRO A 83 -14.93 -4.60 -7.51
CA PRO A 83 -15.16 -3.35 -6.81
C PRO A 83 -16.58 -3.30 -6.24
N LYS A 84 -16.70 -2.87 -4.98
CA LYS A 84 -17.99 -2.67 -4.31
C LYS A 84 -18.04 -1.21 -3.83
N PRO A 85 -18.49 -0.28 -4.69
CA PRO A 85 -18.59 1.12 -4.33
C PRO A 85 -19.45 1.26 -3.07
N ALA A 86 -18.93 1.98 -2.08
CA ALA A 86 -19.66 2.22 -0.84
C ALA A 86 -19.11 3.47 -0.14
N SER A 87 -19.97 4.12 0.65
CA SER A 87 -19.57 5.18 1.57
C SER A 87 -19.97 4.78 2.97
N LEU A 88 -19.00 4.30 3.75
CA LEU A 88 -19.17 3.77 5.09
C LEU A 88 -18.87 4.86 6.12
N SER A 89 -19.69 4.94 7.17
CA SER A 89 -19.43 5.79 8.34
C SER A 89 -19.28 4.89 9.55
N VAL A 90 -18.20 5.07 10.31
CA VAL A 90 -17.89 4.34 11.53
C VAL A 90 -17.82 5.35 12.66
N ALA A 91 -18.75 5.25 13.62
CA ALA A 91 -18.71 6.09 14.80
C ALA A 91 -17.54 5.66 15.69
N THR A 92 -16.67 6.60 16.03
CA THR A 92 -15.60 6.40 17.03
C THR A 92 -15.74 7.47 18.10
N PRO A 93 -16.63 7.27 19.09
CA PRO A 93 -16.86 8.24 20.16
C PRO A 93 -15.54 8.62 20.87
N ASP A 94 -15.48 9.85 21.36
CA ASP A 94 -14.37 10.40 22.15
C ASP A 94 -13.02 10.51 21.41
N LYS A 95 -12.99 10.27 20.09
CA LYS A 95 -11.81 10.54 19.25
C LYS A 95 -11.81 11.98 18.76
N ALA A 96 -10.74 12.72 19.07
CA ALA A 96 -10.56 14.10 18.63
C ALA A 96 -10.37 14.25 17.10
N ASN A 97 -9.82 13.22 16.45
CA ASN A 97 -9.60 13.18 15.02
C ASN A 97 -10.43 12.08 14.37
N ALA A 98 -10.88 12.35 13.15
CA ALA A 98 -11.46 11.39 12.25
C ALA A 98 -10.43 10.91 11.21
N VAL A 99 -10.66 9.73 10.65
CA VAL A 99 -9.84 9.09 9.62
C VAL A 99 -10.70 8.84 8.39
N TYR A 100 -10.18 9.24 7.24
CA TYR A 100 -10.67 8.84 5.93
C TYR A 100 -9.77 7.75 5.37
N SER A 101 -10.39 6.72 4.83
CA SER A 101 -9.73 5.66 4.08
C SER A 101 -10.56 5.32 2.86
N ALA A 102 -9.91 5.18 1.71
CA ALA A 102 -10.55 4.71 0.50
C ALA A 102 -9.68 3.69 -0.21
N SER A 103 -10.32 2.76 -0.92
CA SER A 103 -9.65 1.72 -1.68
C SER A 103 -10.36 1.49 -3.00
N LEU A 104 -9.57 1.38 -4.07
CA LEU A 104 -9.99 0.99 -5.40
C LEU A 104 -9.22 -0.28 -5.80
N PRO A 105 -9.87 -1.45 -5.89
CA PRO A 105 -9.23 -2.66 -6.41
C PRO A 105 -8.81 -2.46 -7.88
N LEU A 106 -7.59 -2.89 -8.22
CA LEU A 106 -7.02 -2.79 -9.56
C LEU A 106 -6.67 -4.18 -10.10
N ALA A 107 -7.10 -4.47 -11.33
CA ALA A 107 -6.70 -5.67 -12.06
C ALA A 107 -5.33 -5.48 -12.71
N ILE A 108 -4.30 -5.36 -11.89
CA ILE A 108 -2.92 -5.10 -12.32
C ILE A 108 -1.91 -5.92 -11.51
N SER A 109 -0.80 -6.26 -12.14
CA SER A 109 0.39 -6.88 -11.53
C SER A 109 1.56 -5.89 -11.56
N ASP A 110 2.55 -6.09 -10.70
CA ASP A 110 3.71 -5.20 -10.62
C ASP A 110 4.60 -5.24 -11.88
N ASP A 111 4.50 -6.25 -12.74
CA ASP A 111 5.18 -6.35 -14.05
C ASP A 111 4.37 -5.81 -15.22
N SER A 112 3.16 -5.30 -14.97
CA SER A 112 2.35 -4.66 -16.00
C SER A 112 3.09 -3.47 -16.62
N PRO A 113 3.02 -3.28 -17.96
CA PRO A 113 3.62 -2.12 -18.63
C PRO A 113 3.01 -0.79 -18.16
N ASP A 114 1.78 -0.80 -17.63
CA ASP A 114 1.12 0.39 -17.11
C ASP A 114 1.52 0.71 -15.65
N TYR A 115 2.10 -0.24 -14.92
CA TYR A 115 2.39 -0.04 -13.49
C TYR A 115 3.39 1.11 -13.22
N PRO A 116 4.47 1.33 -14.00
CA PRO A 116 5.32 2.51 -13.82
C PRO A 116 4.56 3.84 -13.98
N ALA A 117 3.61 3.92 -14.92
CA ALA A 117 2.79 5.10 -15.11
C ALA A 117 1.86 5.34 -13.90
N LEU A 118 1.34 4.28 -13.28
CA LEU A 118 0.56 4.38 -12.05
C LEU A 118 1.40 4.81 -10.84
N LEU A 119 2.67 4.40 -10.76
CA LEU A 119 3.57 4.88 -9.70
C LEU A 119 3.77 6.40 -9.80
N LEU A 120 4.03 6.92 -10.99
CA LEU A 120 4.16 8.38 -11.22
C LEU A 120 2.84 9.11 -10.97
N ALA A 121 1.72 8.56 -11.45
CA ALA A 121 0.40 9.11 -11.19
C ALA A 121 0.09 9.19 -9.68
N ASN A 122 0.45 8.15 -8.93
CA ASN A 122 0.30 8.13 -7.47
C ASN A 122 1.20 9.16 -6.79
N GLU A 123 2.46 9.28 -7.21
CA GLU A 123 3.39 10.26 -6.67
C GLU A 123 2.81 11.69 -6.78
N ILE A 124 2.20 12.01 -7.92
CA ILE A 124 1.54 13.31 -8.15
C ILE A 124 0.25 13.44 -7.32
N LEU A 125 -0.58 12.40 -7.25
CA LEU A 125 -1.87 12.47 -6.55
C LEU A 125 -1.70 12.56 -5.04
N GLY A 126 -0.89 11.71 -4.43
CA GLY A 126 -0.82 11.58 -2.97
C GLY A 126 0.43 10.92 -2.40
N GLY A 127 1.37 10.45 -3.22
CA GLY A 127 2.61 9.81 -2.77
C GLY A 127 3.72 10.82 -2.42
N GLY A 128 3.81 11.90 -3.19
CA GLY A 128 4.86 12.90 -3.04
C GLY A 128 4.57 13.95 -1.96
N ALA A 129 5.64 14.58 -1.47
CA ALA A 129 5.58 15.62 -0.44
C ALA A 129 4.84 16.91 -0.89
N GLN A 130 4.73 17.14 -2.20
CA GLN A 130 3.96 18.23 -2.82
C GLN A 130 2.74 17.71 -3.58
N SER A 131 2.30 16.49 -3.28
CA SER A 131 1.17 15.86 -3.98
C SER A 131 -0.12 16.67 -3.89
N ARG A 132 -0.97 16.49 -4.89
CA ARG A 132 -2.24 17.22 -5.04
C ARG A 132 -3.15 17.08 -3.83
N LEU A 133 -3.34 15.86 -3.30
CA LEU A 133 -4.19 15.62 -2.13
C LEU A 133 -3.64 16.30 -0.87
N LEU A 134 -2.33 16.21 -0.63
CA LEU A 134 -1.72 16.85 0.52
C LEU A 134 -1.82 18.38 0.38
N THR A 135 -1.51 18.95 -0.78
CA THR A 135 -1.61 20.39 -1.05
C THR A 135 -3.04 20.90 -0.90
N ARG A 136 -4.03 20.20 -1.48
CA ARG A 136 -5.46 20.54 -1.37
C ARG A 136 -5.91 20.56 0.09
N LEU A 137 -5.69 19.48 0.82
CA LEU A 137 -6.27 19.29 2.15
C LEU A 137 -5.48 20.03 3.26
N ARG A 138 -4.18 20.23 3.08
CA ARG A 138 -3.32 20.92 4.05
C ARG A 138 -3.20 22.42 3.78
N GLN A 139 -2.83 22.79 2.55
CA GLN A 139 -2.42 24.17 2.26
C GLN A 139 -3.61 25.05 1.85
N GLN A 140 -4.55 24.50 1.07
CA GLN A 140 -5.71 25.27 0.58
C GLN A 140 -6.86 25.25 1.59
N ASP A 141 -7.23 24.06 2.07
CA ASP A 141 -8.40 23.91 2.93
C ASP A 141 -8.07 23.99 4.44
N GLY A 142 -6.81 23.72 4.82
CA GLY A 142 -6.37 23.75 6.21
C GLY A 142 -7.01 22.68 7.11
N ILE A 143 -7.46 21.56 6.54
CA ILE A 143 -8.28 20.55 7.25
C ILE A 143 -7.55 19.25 7.58
N SER A 144 -6.34 19.03 7.03
CA SER A 144 -5.55 17.83 7.28
C SER A 144 -4.04 18.11 7.30
N TYR A 145 -3.32 17.44 8.20
CA TYR A 145 -1.85 17.41 8.20
C TYR A 145 -1.27 16.12 7.61
N GLY A 146 -2.11 15.12 7.36
CA GLY A 146 -1.70 13.82 6.83
C GLY A 146 -2.75 13.35 5.86
N ALA A 147 -2.49 13.58 4.57
CA ALA A 147 -3.31 13.10 3.47
C ALA A 147 -2.40 12.58 2.36
N GLY A 148 -2.82 11.50 1.69
CA GLY A 148 -2.02 10.91 0.64
C GLY A 148 -2.66 9.69 0.00
N SER A 149 -1.90 9.06 -0.89
CA SER A 149 -2.32 7.87 -1.62
C SER A 149 -1.15 6.93 -1.90
N GLY A 150 -1.46 5.66 -2.07
CA GLY A 150 -0.53 4.62 -2.47
C GLY A 150 -1.13 3.72 -3.54
N VAL A 151 -0.30 3.21 -4.44
CA VAL A 151 -0.67 2.15 -5.38
C VAL A 151 0.23 0.93 -5.19
N ASP A 152 -0.37 -0.22 -4.99
CA ASP A 152 0.31 -1.50 -4.88
C ASP A 152 -0.26 -2.52 -5.87
N ALA A 153 0.60 -3.43 -6.31
CA ALA A 153 0.25 -4.53 -7.18
C ALA A 153 1.03 -5.77 -6.74
N ALA A 154 0.38 -6.92 -6.77
CA ALA A 154 1.00 -8.20 -6.48
C ALA A 154 1.96 -8.60 -7.62
N SER A 155 3.00 -9.35 -7.27
CA SER A 155 3.93 -9.92 -8.24
C SER A 155 3.37 -11.15 -8.96
N PHE A 156 2.32 -11.76 -8.41
CA PHE A 156 1.64 -12.90 -8.99
C PHE A 156 0.13 -12.65 -9.04
N GLY A 157 -0.45 -12.87 -10.21
CA GLY A 157 -1.84 -12.54 -10.48
C GLY A 157 -2.07 -11.05 -10.67
N LYS A 158 -3.21 -10.69 -11.27
CA LYS A 158 -3.60 -9.30 -11.50
C LYS A 158 -4.39 -8.78 -10.31
N VAL A 159 -3.70 -8.60 -9.19
CA VAL A 159 -4.28 -8.14 -7.92
C VAL A 159 -3.52 -6.93 -7.42
N GLY A 160 -4.17 -5.77 -7.39
CA GLY A 160 -3.60 -4.56 -6.83
C GLY A 160 -4.68 -3.67 -6.22
N ALA A 161 -4.26 -2.55 -5.66
CA ALA A 161 -5.16 -1.53 -5.15
C ALA A 161 -4.55 -0.14 -5.26
N TRP A 162 -5.40 0.86 -5.45
CA TRP A 162 -5.09 2.24 -5.14
C TRP A 162 -5.78 2.60 -3.83
N ARG A 163 -5.02 2.99 -2.82
CA ARG A 163 -5.55 3.39 -1.51
C ARG A 163 -5.29 4.87 -1.29
N MET A 164 -6.23 5.53 -0.63
CA MET A 164 -6.14 6.94 -0.25
C MET A 164 -6.48 7.06 1.23
N GLY A 165 -5.90 8.03 1.91
CA GLY A 165 -6.20 8.28 3.31
C GLY A 165 -5.97 9.71 3.71
N ALA A 166 -6.70 10.15 4.73
CA ALA A 166 -6.49 11.44 5.37
C ALA A 166 -6.89 11.42 6.84
N ILE A 167 -6.23 12.24 7.66
CA ILE A 167 -6.64 12.53 9.04
C ILE A 167 -7.22 13.94 9.10
N PHE A 168 -8.38 14.12 9.71
CA PHE A 168 -9.09 15.41 9.73
C PHE A 168 -9.90 15.58 11.01
N ALA A 169 -10.29 16.81 11.33
CA ALA A 169 -11.22 17.05 12.44
C ALA A 169 -12.66 16.68 12.04
N PRO A 170 -13.47 15.99 12.87
CA PRO A 170 -14.77 15.46 12.47
C PRO A 170 -15.73 16.50 11.84
N GLN A 171 -15.72 17.75 12.32
CA GLN A 171 -16.52 18.85 11.78
C GLN A 171 -16.18 19.24 10.33
N ASN A 172 -15.03 18.79 9.82
CA ASN A 172 -14.59 19.05 8.44
C ASN A 172 -14.99 17.94 7.46
N LEU A 173 -15.84 16.97 7.85
CA LEU A 173 -16.22 15.84 7.01
C LEU A 173 -16.68 16.25 5.60
N ASP A 174 -17.59 17.22 5.49
CA ASP A 174 -18.12 17.64 4.19
C ASP A 174 -17.11 18.45 3.37
N LYS A 175 -16.17 19.12 4.03
CA LYS A 175 -15.04 19.78 3.34
C LYS A 175 -14.08 18.73 2.78
N LEU A 176 -13.74 17.71 3.58
CA LEU A 176 -12.88 16.61 3.15
C LEU A 176 -13.48 15.87 1.95
N LYS A 177 -14.75 15.47 2.03
CA LYS A 177 -15.45 14.77 0.94
C LYS A 177 -15.39 15.56 -0.37
N ARG A 178 -15.69 16.86 -0.31
CA ARG A 178 -15.60 17.73 -1.49
C ARG A 178 -14.16 17.88 -1.99
N GLY A 179 -13.22 18.18 -1.10
CA GLY A 179 -11.82 18.39 -1.46
C GLY A 179 -11.22 17.18 -2.18
N VAL A 180 -11.48 15.97 -1.70
CA VAL A 180 -11.03 14.74 -2.37
C VAL A 180 -11.75 14.54 -3.71
N ALA A 181 -13.08 14.65 -3.75
CA ALA A 181 -13.84 14.43 -4.98
C ALA A 181 -13.49 15.43 -6.09
N GLU A 182 -13.35 16.71 -5.75
CA GLU A 182 -12.95 17.77 -6.67
C GLU A 182 -11.53 17.56 -7.20
N GLU A 183 -10.60 17.13 -6.34
CA GLU A 183 -9.22 16.89 -6.74
C GLU A 183 -9.12 15.71 -7.73
N LEU A 184 -9.81 14.60 -7.44
CA LEU A 184 -9.86 13.46 -8.35
C LEU A 184 -10.51 13.83 -9.68
N ALA A 185 -11.60 14.59 -9.66
CA ALA A 185 -12.26 15.05 -10.88
C ALA A 185 -11.37 16.00 -11.70
N ARG A 186 -10.66 16.92 -11.04
CA ARG A 186 -9.71 17.83 -11.67
C ARG A 186 -8.55 17.08 -12.31
N LEU A 187 -7.96 16.12 -11.59
CA LEU A 187 -6.88 15.29 -12.11
C LEU A 187 -7.30 14.49 -13.36
N LEU A 188 -8.50 13.90 -13.36
CA LEU A 188 -8.98 13.12 -14.51
C LEU A 188 -9.34 13.98 -15.72
N ARG A 189 -9.89 15.18 -15.47
CA ARG A 189 -10.27 16.14 -16.51
C ARG A 189 -9.05 16.81 -17.13
N ASP A 190 -8.24 17.48 -16.31
CA ASP A 190 -7.15 18.34 -16.76
C ASP A 190 -5.84 17.57 -16.98
N GLY A 191 -5.72 16.39 -16.35
CA GLY A 191 -4.50 15.60 -16.38
C GLY A 191 -3.40 16.13 -15.46
N VAL A 192 -2.24 15.51 -15.56
CA VAL A 192 -0.98 15.95 -14.95
C VAL A 192 -0.28 16.96 -15.85
N THR A 193 0.46 17.87 -15.24
CA THR A 193 1.32 18.83 -15.95
C THR A 193 2.72 18.27 -16.18
N ALA A 194 3.47 18.87 -17.12
CA ALA A 194 4.86 18.51 -17.36
C ALA A 194 5.76 18.75 -16.14
N GLN A 195 5.49 19.80 -15.36
CA GLN A 195 6.23 20.11 -14.14
C GLN A 195 5.98 19.04 -13.07
N GLU A 196 4.72 18.69 -12.80
CA GLU A 196 4.39 17.64 -11.83
C GLU A 196 5.01 16.30 -12.21
N LEU A 197 5.02 15.96 -13.50
CA LEU A 197 5.68 14.76 -13.98
C LEU A 197 7.19 14.80 -13.73
N ALA A 198 7.86 15.91 -14.03
CA ALA A 198 9.29 16.07 -13.81
C ALA A 198 9.66 15.93 -12.31
N GLU A 199 8.90 16.58 -11.44
CA GLU A 199 9.07 16.50 -9.98
C GLU A 199 8.82 15.09 -9.45
N ALA A 200 7.76 14.41 -9.93
CA ALA A 200 7.44 13.04 -9.56
C ALA A 200 8.52 12.04 -9.99
N LYS A 201 9.04 12.16 -11.22
CA LYS A 201 10.17 11.35 -11.70
C LYS A 201 11.39 11.55 -10.82
N GLN A 202 11.76 12.81 -10.56
CA GLN A 202 12.91 13.14 -9.73
C GLN A 202 12.77 12.57 -8.31
N GLY A 203 11.60 12.73 -7.68
CA GLY A 203 11.32 12.23 -6.33
C GLY A 203 11.40 10.70 -6.25
N LEU A 204 10.75 10.02 -7.19
CA LEU A 204 10.70 8.56 -7.20
C LEU A 204 12.06 7.94 -7.52
N LEU A 205 12.76 8.44 -8.55
CA LEU A 205 14.11 7.96 -8.91
C LEU A 205 15.10 8.17 -7.78
N ARG A 206 15.04 9.33 -7.08
CA ARG A 206 15.88 9.58 -5.90
C ARG A 206 15.57 8.60 -4.76
N THR A 207 14.30 8.32 -4.51
CA THR A 207 13.89 7.34 -3.48
C THR A 207 14.48 5.96 -3.80
N TYR A 208 14.40 5.52 -5.06
CA TYR A 208 15.05 4.27 -5.48
C TYR A 208 16.56 4.32 -5.33
N GLN A 209 17.22 5.41 -5.72
CA GLN A 209 18.67 5.54 -5.62
C GLN A 209 19.15 5.45 -4.17
N VAL A 210 18.45 6.09 -3.23
CA VAL A 210 18.75 6.01 -1.79
C VAL A 210 18.53 4.59 -1.28
N ALA A 211 17.42 3.95 -1.63
CA ALA A 211 17.15 2.58 -1.21
C ALA A 211 18.21 1.59 -1.72
N LEU A 212 18.64 1.72 -2.98
CA LEU A 212 19.67 0.86 -3.56
C LEU A 212 21.06 1.06 -2.94
N ALA A 213 21.30 2.19 -2.28
CA ALA A 213 22.55 2.48 -1.57
C ALA A 213 22.57 2.00 -0.11
N GLN A 214 21.46 1.43 0.38
CA GLN A 214 21.32 0.98 1.76
C GLN A 214 21.18 -0.54 1.82
N ASP A 215 21.98 -1.20 2.68
CA ASP A 215 22.05 -2.66 2.77
C ASP A 215 20.68 -3.30 3.09
N GLY A 216 19.92 -2.71 4.01
CA GLY A 216 18.59 -3.20 4.39
C GLY A 216 17.62 -3.21 3.20
N PRO A 217 17.28 -2.05 2.62
CA PRO A 217 16.39 -2.00 1.46
C PRO A 217 16.91 -2.78 0.23
N LEU A 218 18.23 -2.85 0.02
CA LEU A 218 18.80 -3.64 -1.06
C LEU A 218 18.63 -5.15 -0.82
N SER A 219 18.90 -5.64 0.39
CA SER A 219 18.69 -7.05 0.74
C SER A 219 17.21 -7.44 0.64
N ASP A 220 16.29 -6.59 1.09
CA ASP A 220 14.85 -6.75 0.93
C ASP A 220 14.43 -6.81 -0.55
N LEU A 221 15.00 -5.94 -1.39
CA LEU A 221 14.75 -5.96 -2.83
C LEU A 221 15.24 -7.26 -3.46
N LEU A 222 16.47 -7.68 -3.16
CA LEU A 222 17.06 -8.90 -3.69
C LEU A 222 16.26 -10.14 -3.25
N GLN A 223 15.85 -10.21 -1.99
CA GLN A 223 15.02 -11.29 -1.46
C GLN A 223 13.69 -11.38 -2.21
N ARG A 224 12.98 -10.24 -2.38
CA ARG A 224 11.73 -10.22 -3.15
C ARG A 224 11.94 -10.63 -4.60
N GLN A 225 13.02 -10.17 -5.24
CA GLN A 225 13.30 -10.52 -6.63
C GLN A 225 13.64 -12.01 -6.80
N LEU A 226 14.41 -12.60 -5.88
CA LEU A 226 14.64 -14.05 -5.85
C LEU A 226 13.33 -14.82 -5.77
N TRP A 227 12.38 -14.36 -4.94
CA TRP A 227 11.05 -14.96 -4.83
C TRP A 227 10.24 -14.85 -6.12
N GLN A 228 10.43 -13.75 -6.85
CA GLN A 228 9.73 -13.46 -8.11
C GLN A 228 10.42 -14.07 -9.34
N GLY A 229 11.62 -14.64 -9.20
CA GLY A 229 12.44 -15.07 -10.34
C GLY A 229 12.97 -13.91 -11.18
N ARG A 230 13.22 -12.76 -10.55
CA ARG A 230 13.70 -11.52 -11.19
C ARG A 230 15.15 -11.23 -10.82
N THR A 231 15.81 -10.44 -11.65
CA THR A 231 17.18 -9.94 -11.42
C THR A 231 17.20 -8.42 -11.47
N MET A 232 18.30 -7.80 -11.05
CA MET A 232 18.46 -6.34 -11.09
C MET A 232 18.20 -5.70 -12.47
N ALA A 233 18.23 -6.47 -13.56
CA ALA A 233 17.78 -6.01 -14.87
C ALA A 233 16.31 -5.55 -14.88
N PHE A 234 15.42 -6.20 -14.12
CA PHE A 234 14.03 -5.76 -13.95
C PHE A 234 13.96 -4.40 -13.27
N THR A 235 14.75 -4.18 -12.20
CA THR A 235 14.84 -2.88 -11.53
C THR A 235 15.40 -1.83 -12.48
N GLN A 236 16.45 -2.15 -13.24
CA GLN A 236 17.03 -1.22 -14.21
C GLN A 236 16.02 -0.80 -15.28
N GLU A 237 15.30 -1.75 -15.89
CA GLU A 237 14.27 -1.46 -16.88
C GLU A 237 13.09 -0.68 -16.27
N ARG A 238 12.74 -0.95 -15.01
CA ARG A 238 11.73 -0.17 -14.27
C ARG A 238 12.13 1.30 -14.18
N LEU A 239 13.35 1.59 -13.74
CA LEU A 239 13.84 2.96 -13.58
C LEU A 239 13.96 3.67 -14.93
N ALA A 240 14.48 2.98 -15.96
CA ALA A 240 14.52 3.52 -17.32
C ALA A 240 13.12 3.82 -17.87
N THR A 241 12.14 2.95 -17.56
CA THR A 241 10.75 3.17 -17.96
C THR A 241 10.15 4.38 -17.26
N LEU A 242 10.35 4.53 -15.95
CA LEU A 242 9.88 5.70 -15.21
C LEU A 242 10.43 7.01 -15.79
N ASP A 243 11.71 7.02 -16.18
CA ASP A 243 12.36 8.21 -16.71
C ASP A 243 11.87 8.60 -18.12
N ARG A 244 11.52 7.64 -18.98
CA ARG A 244 11.04 7.91 -20.35
C ARG A 244 9.55 8.27 -20.47
N LEU A 245 8.72 7.94 -19.48
CA LEU A 245 7.26 8.11 -19.57
C LEU A 245 6.87 9.57 -19.82
N THR A 246 5.86 9.80 -20.66
CA THR A 246 5.36 11.14 -20.99
C THR A 246 4.14 11.51 -20.16
N VAL A 247 3.72 12.78 -20.26
CA VAL A 247 2.47 13.27 -19.65
C VAL A 247 1.27 12.47 -20.18
N ASP A 248 1.26 12.15 -21.47
CA ASP A 248 0.17 11.42 -22.11
C ASP A 248 0.11 9.98 -21.62
N ASP A 249 1.24 9.30 -21.42
CA ASP A 249 1.28 7.94 -20.88
C ASP A 249 0.69 7.88 -19.46
N VAL A 250 1.08 8.84 -18.61
CA VAL A 250 0.58 8.94 -17.22
C VAL A 250 -0.91 9.27 -17.20
N ASN A 251 -1.35 10.21 -18.05
CA ASN A 251 -2.76 10.57 -18.15
C ASN A 251 -3.63 9.42 -18.71
N ALA A 252 -3.11 8.63 -19.66
CA ALA A 252 -3.78 7.45 -20.18
C ALA A 252 -3.94 6.39 -19.08
N ALA A 253 -2.89 6.11 -18.31
CA ALA A 253 -2.95 5.18 -17.19
C ALA A 253 -3.91 5.66 -16.10
N LEU A 254 -3.89 6.95 -15.75
CA LEU A 254 -4.83 7.58 -14.81
C LEU A 254 -6.28 7.33 -15.23
N ARG A 255 -6.65 7.71 -16.46
CA ARG A 255 -8.02 7.56 -16.95
C ARG A 255 -8.44 6.11 -17.10
N LYS A 256 -7.50 5.21 -17.35
CA LYS A 256 -7.74 3.76 -17.44
C LYS A 256 -8.05 3.14 -16.08
N TYR A 257 -7.26 3.46 -15.05
CA TYR A 257 -7.29 2.74 -13.77
C TYR A 257 -7.98 3.49 -12.63
N LEU A 258 -7.89 4.82 -12.56
CA LEU A 258 -8.50 5.60 -11.48
C LEU A 258 -9.96 5.90 -11.82
N LYS A 259 -10.87 5.13 -11.21
CA LYS A 259 -12.32 5.22 -11.36
C LYS A 259 -12.96 5.61 -10.02
N PRO A 260 -13.12 6.92 -9.74
CA PRO A 260 -13.62 7.38 -8.44
C PRO A 260 -14.99 6.81 -8.05
N GLU A 261 -15.85 6.54 -9.04
CA GLU A 261 -17.15 5.91 -8.88
C GLU A 261 -17.09 4.47 -8.37
N LEU A 262 -15.91 3.82 -8.47
CA LEU A 262 -15.67 2.46 -7.99
C LEU A 262 -15.05 2.40 -6.59
N LEU A 263 -14.80 3.56 -5.95
CA LEU A 263 -14.17 3.62 -4.64
C LEU A 263 -15.10 3.08 -3.55
N THR A 264 -14.53 2.20 -2.72
CA THR A 264 -15.04 1.98 -1.36
C THR A 264 -14.40 3.01 -0.45
N GLN A 265 -15.19 3.84 0.22
CA GLN A 265 -14.76 4.92 1.10
C GLN A 265 -15.29 4.67 2.51
N ALA A 266 -14.47 4.93 3.51
CA ALA A 266 -14.81 4.81 4.92
C ALA A 266 -14.36 6.07 5.67
N TYR A 267 -15.25 6.57 6.53
CA TYR A 267 -15.03 7.71 7.41
C TYR A 267 -15.22 7.23 8.84
N ALA A 268 -14.17 7.24 9.65
CA ALA A 268 -14.22 6.85 11.05
C ALA A 268 -14.01 8.08 11.94
N GLY A 269 -14.97 8.44 12.78
CA GLY A 269 -14.88 9.66 13.58
C GLY A 269 -16.02 9.85 14.57
N ASP A 270 -15.86 10.83 15.47
CA ASP A 270 -16.93 11.32 16.34
C ASP A 270 -17.76 12.36 15.57
N PHE A 271 -18.78 11.89 14.86
CA PHE A 271 -19.67 12.73 14.04
C PHE A 271 -20.94 13.17 14.77
N ALA A 272 -21.07 12.88 16.06
CA ALA A 272 -22.17 13.39 16.86
C ALA A 272 -22.06 14.92 16.96
N ALA A 273 -23.16 15.63 16.72
CA ALA A 273 -23.18 17.08 16.87
C ALA A 273 -22.90 17.44 18.34
N LYS A 274 -21.68 17.86 18.67
CA LYS A 274 -21.39 18.46 19.97
C LYS A 274 -22.01 19.87 20.00
N PRO A 275 -22.79 20.23 21.04
CA PRO A 275 -23.25 21.60 21.21
C PRO A 275 -22.02 22.52 21.23
N ALA A 276 -22.08 23.63 20.49
CA ALA A 276 -21.02 24.63 20.50
C ALA A 276 -20.70 25.00 21.96
N ALA A 277 -19.45 24.80 22.37
CA ALA A 277 -19.00 25.17 23.70
C ALA A 277 -19.24 26.68 23.87
N ALA A 278 -20.19 27.04 24.74
CA ALA A 278 -20.46 28.42 25.09
C ALA A 278 -19.15 29.06 25.57
N SER A 279 -18.72 30.12 24.87
CA SER A 279 -17.58 30.93 25.23
C SER A 279 -17.77 31.44 26.67
N ARG A 280 -17.07 30.83 27.63
CA ARG A 280 -16.91 31.45 28.95
C ARG A 280 -16.02 32.67 28.76
N ARG A 281 -16.63 33.86 28.74
CA ARG A 281 -15.90 35.11 28.97
C ARG A 281 -15.31 35.06 30.39
N PRO A 282 -14.05 35.47 30.59
CA PRO A 282 -13.53 35.66 31.94
C PRO A 282 -14.23 36.87 32.54
N GLU A 283 -14.91 36.69 33.68
CA GLU A 283 -15.31 37.78 34.55
C GLU A 283 -14.05 38.45 35.10
N ARG A 284 -14.06 39.79 35.10
CA ARG A 284 -13.05 40.65 35.71
C ARG A 284 -13.27 40.74 37.21
#